data_AF-A0A3P1ZZL6-F1
#
_entry.id   AF-A0A3P1ZZL6-F1
#
_cell.length_a   1.000
_cell.length_b   1.000
_cell.length_c   1.000
_cell.angle_alpha   90.00
_cell.angle_beta   90.00
_cell.angle_gamma   90.00
#
_symmetry.space_group_name_H-M   'P 1'
#
loop_
_entity.id
_entity.type
_entity.pdbx_description
1 polymer ?
#
loop_
_entity_poly.entity_id
_entity_poly.type
_entity_poly.pdbx_seq_one_letter_code
_entity_poly.pdbx_strand_id
1 'polypeptide(L)'
;MLEVTVFLGGALVMVLEMVGARVLAPHVGTSAIVWTSLIGVVLACLALGAWAGGRLADKNFSRQKFGLILAGAGLGSALTALSHGLVGEMAGAVGNLYLAAVLAAAGVFALPAFFFGMVSPCAVRLRMSGVDTAGRTVGRLYALSTAGSIAGTFLGGFVLISFFGSASILWGVAACTLGLALCHARDWRKAQALLLAASCLMAVGADRYGQWQEQKGTSHLVESPYNSIRVFEGIDHGEGGRRVRLMATDPGYSQSGMYLDAPAELYFRYTRYYALGPLFAPGARRVLMLGGGGYSVPKWLLARPGPLAHCDDMRLTVVELDPAMTATARRWFALQDDPRLTVRHEDARAFLNRQKEQYDLVFVDVFNSHYAVPFQMGTREAAAALRRAVAPGGVLLMNVISAVEGEDGRLFQSIYNALRSAFAHVRVYCVGGTARPRDVGNLMLAAFAEEPDGAAEAAWEKSASPALLALLRTRYRGRLDFATLPLTDDFAPVERYAIMLLRQ
;
A
#
# COMPACT_ATOMS: atom_id res chain seq x y z
N MET A 1 -29.80 15.84 20.48
CA MET A 1 -28.92 14.76 21.02
C MET A 1 -29.05 13.46 20.25
N LEU A 2 -30.20 12.77 20.21
CA LEU A 2 -30.30 11.47 19.54
C LEU A 2 -29.91 11.50 18.05
N GLU A 3 -30.42 12.48 17.30
CA GLU A 3 -30.09 12.70 15.88
C GLU A 3 -28.59 12.97 15.65
N VAL A 4 -27.99 13.78 16.53
CA VAL A 4 -26.54 14.05 16.52
C VAL A 4 -25.74 12.77 16.79
N THR A 5 -26.18 11.94 17.73
CA THR A 5 -25.53 10.65 18.03
C THR A 5 -25.62 9.70 16.84
N VAL A 6 -26.74 9.67 16.11
CA VAL A 6 -26.87 8.83 14.91
C VAL A 6 -25.96 9.34 13.78
N PHE A 7 -25.92 10.65 13.54
CA PHE A 7 -24.99 11.25 12.58
C PHE A 7 -23.53 10.95 12.92
N LEU A 8 -23.10 11.25 14.16
CA LEU A 8 -21.73 11.01 14.59
C LEU A 8 -21.42 9.52 14.68
N GLY A 9 -22.37 8.67 15.04
CA GLY A 9 -22.21 7.21 15.03
C GLY A 9 -21.91 6.69 13.63
N GLY A 10 -22.68 7.14 12.62
CA GLY A 10 -22.40 6.83 11.22
C GLY A 10 -21.01 7.30 10.77
N ALA A 11 -20.61 8.51 11.17
CA ALA A 11 -19.28 9.04 10.86
C ALA A 11 -18.14 8.22 11.51
N LEU A 12 -18.27 7.90 12.80
CA LEU A 12 -17.26 7.20 13.58
C LEU A 12 -17.06 5.75 13.13
N VAL A 13 -18.13 5.07 12.69
CA VAL A 13 -18.04 3.73 12.06
C VAL A 13 -17.18 3.79 10.81
N MET A 14 -17.43 4.76 9.93
CA MET A 14 -16.64 4.87 8.69
C MET A 14 -15.19 5.24 8.99
N VAL A 15 -14.93 6.11 9.97
CA VAL A 15 -13.54 6.42 10.39
C VAL A 15 -12.85 5.15 10.92
N LEU A 16 -13.53 4.36 11.74
CA LEU A 16 -13.01 3.08 12.25
C LEU A 16 -12.66 2.12 11.10
N GLU A 17 -13.53 2.00 10.11
CA GLU A 17 -13.34 1.13 8.94
C GLU A 17 -12.17 1.61 8.06
N MET A 18 -12.08 2.92 7.76
CA MET A 18 -10.99 3.48 6.96
C MET A 18 -9.62 3.29 7.63
N VAL A 19 -9.54 3.48 8.96
CA VAL A 19 -8.30 3.26 9.72
C VAL A 19 -7.95 1.77 9.80
N GLY A 20 -8.95 0.89 9.73
CA GLY A 20 -8.75 -0.54 9.88
C GLY A 20 -7.82 -1.15 8.85
N ALA A 21 -7.84 -0.66 7.61
CA ALA A 21 -6.91 -1.13 6.58
C ALA A 21 -5.45 -0.76 6.93
N ARG A 22 -5.22 0.44 7.48
CA ARG A 22 -3.89 0.90 7.89
C ARG A 22 -3.36 0.15 9.11
N VAL A 23 -4.25 -0.20 10.03
CA VAL A 23 -3.94 -1.03 11.21
C VAL A 23 -3.55 -2.46 10.82
N LEU A 24 -4.20 -3.04 9.81
CA LEU A 24 -3.93 -4.40 9.36
C LEU A 24 -2.71 -4.49 8.43
N ALA A 25 -2.41 -3.43 7.68
CA ALA A 25 -1.34 -3.40 6.68
C ALA A 25 0.03 -3.92 7.17
N PRO A 26 0.56 -3.53 8.36
CA PRO A 26 1.87 -3.98 8.82
C PRO A 26 1.97 -5.49 9.10
N HIS A 27 0.82 -6.17 9.23
CA HIS A 27 0.67 -7.53 9.73
C HIS A 27 0.16 -8.53 8.68
N VAL A 28 -0.75 -8.09 7.81
CA VAL A 28 -1.34 -8.93 6.75
C VAL A 28 -1.25 -8.30 5.35
N GLY A 29 -0.63 -7.13 5.21
CA GLY A 29 -0.42 -6.42 3.94
C GLY A 29 -1.60 -5.56 3.49
N THR A 30 -1.48 -4.93 2.31
CA THR A 30 -2.44 -3.96 1.76
C THR A 30 -3.31 -4.48 0.61
N SER A 31 -3.34 -5.79 0.39
CA SER A 31 -4.00 -6.39 -0.79
C SER A 31 -5.52 -6.27 -0.79
N ALA A 32 -6.14 -6.48 -1.97
CA ALA A 32 -7.60 -6.54 -2.11
C ALA A 32 -8.25 -7.62 -1.21
N ILE A 33 -7.51 -8.69 -0.86
CA ILE A 33 -7.95 -9.73 0.07
C ILE A 33 -8.16 -9.14 1.47
N VAL A 34 -7.22 -8.29 1.92
CA VAL A 34 -7.28 -7.64 3.24
C VAL A 34 -8.45 -6.67 3.29
N TRP A 35 -8.61 -5.82 2.26
CA TRP A 35 -9.74 -4.91 2.15
C TRP A 35 -11.09 -5.64 2.13
N THR A 36 -11.20 -6.71 1.33
CA THR A 36 -12.43 -7.53 1.26
C THR A 36 -12.74 -8.18 2.61
N SER A 37 -11.73 -8.69 3.30
CA SER A 37 -11.87 -9.30 4.62
C SER A 37 -12.31 -8.28 5.66
N LEU A 38 -11.70 -7.09 5.67
CA LEU A 38 -12.04 -6.00 6.58
C LEU A 38 -13.50 -5.55 6.40
N ILE A 39 -13.88 -5.17 5.18
CA ILE A 39 -15.24 -4.72 4.86
C ILE A 39 -16.25 -5.82 5.18
N GLY A 40 -15.97 -7.06 4.76
CA GLY A 40 -16.85 -8.20 5.00
C GLY A 40 -17.10 -8.46 6.48
N VAL A 41 -16.05 -8.45 7.30
CA VAL A 41 -16.16 -8.63 8.75
C VAL A 41 -16.91 -7.47 9.41
N VAL A 42 -16.56 -6.23 9.09
CA VAL A 42 -17.22 -5.05 9.67
C VAL A 42 -18.71 -5.05 9.33
N LEU A 43 -19.08 -5.29 8.07
CA LEU A 43 -20.49 -5.40 7.65
C LEU A 43 -21.22 -6.56 8.33
N ALA A 44 -20.59 -7.73 8.47
CA ALA A 44 -21.18 -8.86 9.18
C ALA A 44 -21.45 -8.52 10.66
N CYS A 45 -20.50 -7.89 11.33
CA CYS A 45 -20.65 -7.45 12.72
C CYS A 45 -21.70 -6.35 12.86
N LEU A 46 -21.75 -5.38 11.94
CA LEU A 46 -22.80 -4.34 11.90
C LEU A 46 -24.19 -4.97 11.73
N ALA A 47 -24.34 -5.96 10.84
CA ALA A 47 -25.59 -6.67 10.61
C ALA A 47 -26.04 -7.46 11.85
N LEU A 48 -25.12 -8.22 12.47
CA LEU A 48 -25.38 -8.94 13.72
C LEU A 48 -25.74 -7.97 14.86
N GLY A 49 -25.04 -6.85 14.94
CA GLY A 49 -25.31 -5.77 15.88
C GLY A 49 -26.69 -5.16 15.67
N ALA A 50 -27.07 -4.87 14.42
CA ALA A 50 -28.39 -4.32 14.11
C ALA A 50 -29.51 -5.30 14.49
N TRP A 51 -29.34 -6.60 14.21
CA TRP A 51 -30.29 -7.63 14.62
C TRP A 51 -30.41 -7.77 16.14
N ALA A 52 -29.28 -7.84 16.85
CA ALA A 52 -29.26 -7.93 18.31
C ALA A 52 -29.82 -6.65 18.96
N GLY A 53 -29.47 -5.49 18.42
CA GLY A 53 -29.96 -4.18 18.84
C GLY A 53 -31.47 -4.03 18.66
N GLY A 54 -32.02 -4.51 17.53
CA GLY A 54 -33.46 -4.56 17.30
C GLY A 54 -34.19 -5.41 18.34
N ARG A 55 -33.70 -6.64 18.60
CA ARG A 55 -34.26 -7.51 19.64
C ARG A 55 -34.18 -6.93 21.05
N LEU A 56 -33.11 -6.20 21.34
CA LEU A 56 -32.95 -5.51 22.62
C LEU A 56 -33.88 -4.30 22.72
N ALA A 57 -34.14 -3.61 21.60
CA ALA A 57 -34.99 -2.45 21.51
C ALA A 57 -36.49 -2.80 21.68
N ASP A 58 -36.92 -4.00 21.29
CA ASP A 58 -38.30 -4.45 21.49
C ASP A 58 -38.67 -4.65 22.98
N LYS A 59 -37.66 -4.86 23.84
CA LYS A 59 -37.85 -4.91 25.30
C LYS A 59 -38.07 -3.51 25.88
N ASN A 60 -38.19 -3.39 27.21
CA ASN A 60 -38.25 -2.08 27.88
C ASN A 60 -36.91 -1.32 27.70
N PHE A 61 -36.80 -0.56 26.61
CA PHE A 61 -35.56 0.07 26.15
C PHE A 61 -35.49 1.53 26.61
N SER A 62 -34.41 1.87 27.31
CA SER A 62 -34.23 3.19 27.93
C SER A 62 -33.02 3.90 27.34
N ARG A 63 -32.97 5.24 27.51
CA ARG A 63 -31.78 6.03 27.13
C ARG A 63 -30.50 5.57 27.81
N GLN A 64 -30.61 5.00 29.02
CA GLN A 64 -29.46 4.44 29.73
C GLN A 64 -28.89 3.22 29.01
N LYS A 65 -29.74 2.29 28.54
CA LYS A 65 -29.29 1.14 27.74
C LYS A 65 -28.64 1.58 26.44
N PHE A 66 -29.17 2.63 25.81
CA PHE A 66 -28.54 3.24 24.64
C PHE A 66 -27.16 3.83 24.94
N GLY A 67 -27.00 4.53 26.06
CA GLY A 67 -25.70 5.00 26.53
C GLY A 67 -24.69 3.87 26.81
N LEU A 68 -25.15 2.71 27.31
CA LEU A 68 -24.29 1.53 27.51
C LEU A 68 -23.84 0.90 26.19
N ILE A 69 -24.69 0.88 25.16
CA ILE A 69 -24.31 0.42 23.81
C ILE A 69 -23.21 1.32 23.23
N LEU A 70 -23.36 2.64 23.34
CA LEU A 70 -22.32 3.59 22.92
C LEU A 70 -21.03 3.42 23.73
N ALA A 71 -21.13 3.17 25.04
CA ALA A 71 -19.97 2.87 25.86
C ALA A 71 -19.28 1.58 25.41
N GLY A 72 -20.04 0.55 25.03
CA GLY A 72 -19.53 -0.69 24.42
C GLY A 72 -18.78 -0.44 23.11
N ALA A 73 -19.31 0.40 22.22
CA ALA A 73 -18.62 0.79 20.99
C ALA A 73 -17.33 1.58 21.27
N GLY A 74 -17.36 2.51 22.22
CA GLY A 74 -16.19 3.29 22.62
C GLY A 74 -15.10 2.43 23.27
N LEU A 75 -15.47 1.56 24.21
CA LEU A 75 -14.56 0.60 24.85
C LEU A 75 -14.02 -0.43 23.86
N GLY A 76 -14.85 -0.90 22.93
CA GLY A 76 -14.41 -1.76 21.83
C GLY A 76 -13.35 -1.07 20.97
N SER A 77 -13.55 0.21 20.64
CA SER A 77 -12.59 1.00 19.85
C SER A 77 -11.29 1.26 20.63
N ALA A 78 -11.37 1.48 21.95
CA ALA A 78 -10.20 1.57 22.82
C ALA A 78 -9.43 0.24 22.88
N LEU A 79 -10.15 -0.88 22.96
CA LEU A 79 -9.56 -2.21 22.93
C LEU A 79 -8.84 -2.46 21.61
N THR A 80 -9.45 -2.11 20.47
CA THR A 80 -8.81 -2.11 19.15
C THR A 80 -7.51 -1.30 19.16
N ALA A 81 -7.52 -0.10 19.72
CA ALA A 81 -6.33 0.75 19.82
C ALA A 81 -5.20 0.10 20.63
N LEU A 82 -5.53 -0.68 21.66
CA LEU A 82 -4.56 -1.38 22.52
C LEU A 82 -4.06 -2.70 21.95
N SER A 83 -4.94 -3.49 21.33
CA SER A 83 -4.68 -4.89 21.01
C SER A 83 -4.22 -5.11 19.57
N HIS A 84 -4.37 -4.12 18.67
CA HIS A 84 -4.13 -4.33 17.24
C HIS A 84 -2.74 -4.90 16.92
N GLY A 85 -1.68 -4.45 17.60
CA GLY A 85 -0.33 -4.97 17.40
C GLY A 85 -0.21 -6.46 17.75
N LEU A 86 -0.76 -6.87 18.90
CA LEU A 86 -0.75 -8.27 19.35
C LEU A 86 -1.57 -9.17 18.41
N VAL A 87 -2.77 -8.72 18.04
CA VAL A 87 -3.65 -9.48 17.13
C VAL A 87 -3.00 -9.61 15.75
N GLY A 88 -2.34 -8.56 15.29
CA GLY A 88 -1.58 -8.57 14.05
C GLY A 88 -0.40 -9.54 14.06
N GLU A 89 0.38 -9.58 15.14
CA GLU A 89 1.46 -10.57 15.30
C GLU A 89 0.94 -12.00 15.30
N MET A 90 -0.15 -12.27 16.03
CA MET A 90 -0.78 -13.60 16.05
C MET A 90 -1.33 -14.00 14.68
N ALA A 91 -1.90 -13.05 13.93
CA ALA A 91 -2.38 -13.31 12.58
C ALA A 91 -1.23 -13.60 11.60
N GLY A 92 -0.07 -12.95 11.77
CA GLY A 92 1.12 -13.23 10.98
C GLY A 92 1.66 -14.66 11.15
N ALA A 93 1.32 -15.35 12.25
CA ALA A 93 1.65 -16.76 12.45
C ALA A 93 0.76 -17.72 11.66
N VAL A 94 -0.33 -17.23 11.05
CA VAL A 94 -1.26 -18.04 10.25
C VAL A 94 -0.77 -18.08 8.80
N GLY A 95 -0.35 -19.27 8.33
CA GLY A 95 0.23 -19.44 7.00
C GLY A 95 -0.72 -19.21 5.81
N ASN A 96 -2.02 -19.02 6.03
CA ASN A 96 -2.99 -18.71 4.97
C ASN A 96 -3.47 -17.26 5.08
N LEU A 97 -3.12 -16.42 4.11
CA LEU A 97 -3.45 -14.99 4.10
C LEU A 97 -4.95 -14.70 4.21
N TYR A 98 -5.81 -15.46 3.54
CA TYR A 98 -7.26 -15.23 3.60
C TYR A 98 -7.79 -15.42 5.02
N LEU A 99 -7.37 -16.51 5.66
CA LEU A 99 -7.76 -16.79 7.03
C LEU A 99 -7.12 -15.78 8.00
N ALA A 100 -5.85 -15.46 7.82
CA ALA A 100 -5.13 -14.47 8.62
C ALA A 100 -5.83 -13.09 8.57
N ALA A 101 -6.17 -12.61 7.38
CA ALA A 101 -6.85 -11.33 7.19
C ALA A 101 -8.24 -11.29 7.84
N VAL A 102 -9.04 -12.35 7.69
CA VAL A 102 -10.36 -12.46 8.33
C VAL A 102 -10.24 -12.52 9.86
N LEU A 103 -9.34 -13.35 10.39
CA LEU A 103 -9.13 -13.48 11.83
C LEU A 103 -8.59 -12.18 12.45
N ALA A 104 -7.66 -11.50 11.77
CA ALA A 104 -7.13 -10.22 12.21
C ALA A 104 -8.23 -9.15 12.23
N ALA A 105 -8.98 -9.00 11.13
CA ALA A 105 -10.10 -8.07 11.06
C ALA A 105 -11.16 -8.36 12.13
N ALA A 106 -11.50 -9.64 12.36
CA ALA A 106 -12.46 -10.03 13.39
C ALA A 106 -11.94 -9.75 14.80
N GLY A 107 -10.70 -10.14 15.11
CA GLY A 107 -10.10 -9.92 16.42
C GLY A 107 -9.96 -8.45 16.79
N VAL A 108 -9.74 -7.59 15.79
CA VAL A 108 -9.53 -6.15 16.01
C VAL A 108 -10.84 -5.35 15.96
N PHE A 109 -11.76 -5.62 15.01
CA PHE A 109 -12.91 -4.73 14.74
C PHE A 109 -14.27 -5.30 15.12
N ALA A 110 -14.41 -6.60 15.43
CA ALA A 110 -15.73 -7.20 15.64
C ALA A 110 -16.51 -6.54 16.79
N LEU A 111 -15.84 -6.30 17.92
CA LEU A 111 -16.48 -5.75 19.12
C LEU A 111 -17.03 -4.33 18.90
N PRO A 112 -16.23 -3.33 18.46
CA PRO A 112 -16.77 -2.01 18.19
C PRO A 112 -17.82 -2.01 17.07
N ALA A 113 -17.58 -2.73 15.97
CA ALA A 113 -18.52 -2.80 14.85
C ALA A 113 -19.88 -3.38 15.28
N PHE A 114 -19.88 -4.43 16.11
CA PHE A 114 -21.11 -5.01 16.65
C PHE A 114 -21.93 -3.97 17.44
N PHE A 115 -21.30 -3.25 18.37
CA PHE A 115 -22.02 -2.23 19.16
C PHE A 115 -22.48 -1.05 18.32
N PHE A 116 -21.68 -0.61 17.35
CA PHE A 116 -22.10 0.42 16.41
C PHE A 116 -23.32 -0.01 15.58
N GLY A 117 -23.39 -1.29 15.18
CA GLY A 117 -24.54 -1.87 14.49
C GLY A 117 -25.84 -1.77 15.30
N MET A 118 -25.74 -1.86 16.63
CA MET A 118 -26.90 -1.72 17.53
C MET A 118 -27.46 -0.28 17.59
N VAL A 119 -26.68 0.74 17.24
CA VAL A 119 -27.06 2.16 17.45
C VAL A 119 -28.32 2.53 16.67
N SER A 120 -28.39 2.19 15.39
CA SER A 120 -29.51 2.57 14.51
C SER A 120 -30.87 2.04 14.99
N PRO A 121 -31.10 0.71 15.16
CA PRO A 121 -32.39 0.19 15.59
C PRO A 121 -32.79 0.68 17.00
N CYS A 122 -31.82 0.82 17.91
CA CYS A 122 -32.08 1.35 19.24
C CYS A 122 -32.48 2.84 19.23
N ALA A 123 -31.85 3.65 18.38
CA ALA A 123 -32.21 5.06 18.21
C ALA A 123 -33.61 5.21 17.60
N VAL A 124 -33.94 4.39 16.61
CA VAL A 124 -35.29 4.31 16.03
C VAL A 124 -36.32 4.06 17.13
N ARG A 125 -36.12 3.03 17.97
CA ARG A 125 -37.03 2.71 19.07
C ARG A 125 -37.22 3.85 20.06
N LEU A 126 -36.15 4.57 20.43
CA LEU A 126 -36.23 5.70 21.36
C LEU A 126 -36.96 6.92 20.78
N ARG A 127 -37.05 7.02 19.44
CA ARG A 127 -37.70 8.13 18.75
C ARG A 127 -39.11 7.81 18.29
N MET A 128 -39.42 6.53 18.07
CA MET A 128 -40.75 6.07 17.67
C MET A 128 -41.77 6.29 18.78
N SER A 129 -42.79 7.09 18.49
CA SER A 129 -43.94 7.36 19.37
C SER A 129 -45.23 6.67 18.92
N GLY A 130 -45.28 6.14 17.70
CA GLY A 130 -46.46 5.45 17.14
C GLY A 130 -46.19 4.88 15.74
N VAL A 131 -46.99 3.89 15.32
CA VAL A 131 -46.80 3.14 14.07
C VAL A 131 -46.94 4.04 12.84
N ASP A 132 -47.84 5.02 12.88
CA ASP A 132 -48.12 5.95 11.77
C ASP A 132 -46.92 6.84 11.40
N THR A 133 -45.99 7.04 12.34
CA THR A 133 -44.77 7.85 12.14
C THR A 133 -43.51 7.00 12.01
N ALA A 134 -43.64 5.68 12.01
CA ALA A 134 -42.52 4.74 11.99
C ALA A 134 -41.65 4.96 10.74
N GLY A 135 -42.27 4.98 9.55
CA GLY A 135 -41.55 5.16 8.28
C GLY A 135 -40.76 6.47 8.22
N ARG A 136 -41.37 7.59 8.63
CA ARG A 136 -40.72 8.90 8.68
C ARG A 136 -39.54 8.93 9.66
N THR A 137 -39.70 8.30 10.82
CA THR A 137 -38.66 8.25 11.86
C THR A 137 -37.48 7.41 11.42
N VAL A 138 -37.73 6.21 10.89
CA VAL A 138 -36.71 5.32 10.34
C VAL A 138 -35.97 6.01 9.20
N GLY A 139 -36.70 6.57 8.22
CA GLY A 139 -36.10 7.25 7.06
C GLY A 139 -35.22 8.43 7.45
N ARG A 140 -35.67 9.28 8.39
CA ARG A 140 -34.87 10.42 8.87
C ARG A 140 -33.59 9.99 9.58
N LEU A 141 -33.66 8.99 10.46
CA LEU A 141 -32.47 8.51 11.17
C LEU A 141 -31.51 7.78 10.23
N TYR A 142 -32.02 7.02 9.26
CA TYR A 142 -31.20 6.39 8.24
C TYR A 142 -30.46 7.44 7.40
N ALA A 143 -31.17 8.45 6.89
CA ALA A 143 -30.55 9.55 6.12
C ALA A 143 -29.48 10.30 6.93
N LEU A 144 -29.72 10.57 8.21
CA LEU A 144 -28.72 11.19 9.10
C LEU A 144 -27.50 10.29 9.31
N SER A 145 -27.70 8.99 9.50
CA SER A 145 -26.59 8.03 9.61
C SER A 145 -25.77 7.99 8.33
N THR A 146 -26.42 7.94 7.17
CA THR A 146 -25.74 7.93 5.86
C THR A 146 -24.97 9.23 5.62
N ALA A 147 -25.58 10.39 5.91
CA ALA A 147 -24.89 11.68 5.80
C ALA A 147 -23.66 11.75 6.73
N GLY A 148 -23.81 11.23 7.95
CA GLY A 148 -22.72 11.06 8.90
C GLY A 148 -21.61 10.17 8.36
N SER A 149 -21.95 8.99 7.82
CA SER A 149 -21.01 8.06 7.20
C SER A 149 -20.26 8.70 6.03
N ILE A 150 -20.93 9.44 5.15
CA ILE A 150 -20.26 10.18 4.06
C ILE A 150 -19.24 11.18 4.62
N ALA A 151 -19.66 11.99 5.61
CA ALA A 151 -18.76 12.94 6.26
C ALA A 151 -17.59 12.24 6.96
N GLY A 152 -17.84 11.12 7.62
CA GLY A 152 -16.83 10.28 8.26
C GLY A 152 -15.86 9.64 7.29
N THR A 153 -16.30 9.21 6.12
CA THR A 153 -15.43 8.67 5.06
C THR A 153 -14.47 9.73 4.55
N PHE A 154 -14.94 10.95 4.24
CA PHE A 154 -14.05 12.03 3.81
C PHE A 154 -13.14 12.52 4.93
N LEU A 155 -13.67 12.68 6.14
CA LEU A 155 -12.89 13.08 7.30
C LEU A 155 -11.81 12.04 7.63
N GLY A 156 -12.18 10.75 7.66
CA GLY A 156 -11.27 9.63 7.88
C GLY A 156 -10.20 9.53 6.80
N GLY A 157 -10.64 9.40 5.54
CA GLY A 157 -9.77 9.14 4.40
C GLY A 157 -8.87 10.30 3.99
N PHE A 158 -9.39 11.54 3.94
CA PHE A 158 -8.63 12.68 3.41
C PHE A 158 -7.91 13.49 4.50
N VAL A 159 -8.45 13.52 5.72
CA VAL A 159 -7.94 14.38 6.79
C VAL A 159 -7.26 13.56 7.89
N LEU A 160 -7.99 12.71 8.59
CA LEU A 160 -7.48 12.04 9.79
C LEU A 160 -6.30 11.13 9.48
N ILE A 161 -6.41 10.28 8.46
CA ILE A 161 -5.33 9.39 8.04
C ILE A 161 -4.09 10.18 7.56
N SER A 162 -4.28 11.40 7.04
CA SER A 162 -3.18 12.23 6.56
C SER A 162 -2.38 12.93 7.67
N PHE A 163 -3.02 13.22 8.81
CA PHE A 163 -2.40 14.00 9.89
C PHE A 163 -2.10 13.20 11.15
N PHE A 164 -2.71 12.02 11.34
CA PHE A 164 -2.62 11.27 12.60
C PHE A 164 -2.20 9.81 12.40
N GLY A 165 -1.52 9.29 13.42
CA GLY A 165 -1.20 7.86 13.55
C GLY A 165 -2.45 7.01 13.74
N SER A 166 -2.41 5.73 13.34
CA SER A 166 -3.59 4.84 13.37
C SER A 166 -4.14 4.69 14.79
N ALA A 167 -3.25 4.49 15.77
CA ALA A 167 -3.60 4.39 17.18
C ALA A 167 -4.29 5.66 17.71
N SER A 168 -3.78 6.84 17.33
CA SER A 168 -4.35 8.13 17.76
C SER A 168 -5.76 8.33 17.21
N ILE A 169 -6.03 7.91 15.97
CA ILE A 169 -7.37 7.99 15.39
C ILE A 169 -8.31 7.03 16.12
N LEU A 170 -7.89 5.78 16.39
CA LEU A 170 -8.71 4.80 17.14
C LEU A 170 -9.05 5.30 18.55
N TRP A 171 -8.09 5.89 19.27
CA TRP A 171 -8.35 6.53 20.56
C TRP A 171 -9.28 7.73 20.44
N GLY A 172 -9.18 8.51 19.37
CA GLY A 172 -10.11 9.60 19.06
C GLY A 172 -11.54 9.08 18.84
N VAL A 173 -11.70 7.99 18.09
CA VAL A 173 -13.00 7.32 17.90
C VAL A 173 -13.55 6.83 19.23
N ALA A 174 -12.72 6.18 20.05
CA ALA A 174 -13.10 5.73 21.39
C ALA A 174 -13.57 6.89 22.28
N ALA A 175 -12.79 7.97 22.35
CA ALA A 175 -13.08 9.15 23.15
C ALA A 175 -14.37 9.85 22.70
N CYS A 176 -14.55 10.09 21.39
CA CYS A 176 -15.77 10.67 20.85
C CYS A 176 -16.99 9.81 21.17
N THR A 177 -16.90 8.49 21.02
CA THR A 177 -18.02 7.58 21.28
C THR A 177 -18.36 7.51 22.77
N LEU A 178 -17.36 7.49 23.66
CA LEU A 178 -17.55 7.58 25.11
C LEU A 178 -18.15 8.93 25.53
N GLY A 179 -17.75 10.02 24.87
CA GLY A 179 -18.38 11.34 25.02
C GLY A 179 -19.86 11.33 24.67
N LEU A 180 -20.24 10.66 23.57
CA LEU A 180 -21.65 10.47 23.23
C LEU A 180 -22.39 9.60 24.25
N ALA A 181 -21.74 8.57 24.79
CA ALA A 181 -22.31 7.71 25.83
C ALA A 181 -22.67 8.50 27.10
N LEU A 182 -21.82 9.45 27.51
CA LEU A 182 -22.04 10.35 28.66
C LEU A 182 -23.30 11.20 28.54
N CYS A 183 -23.67 11.58 27.32
CA CYS A 183 -24.87 12.37 27.06
C CYS A 183 -26.17 11.57 27.33
N HIS A 184 -26.12 10.23 27.34
CA HIS A 184 -27.31 9.37 27.39
C HIS A 184 -27.45 8.52 28.66
N ALA A 185 -26.36 8.22 29.38
CA ALA A 185 -26.43 7.51 30.66
C ALA A 185 -26.35 8.50 31.84
N ARG A 186 -27.28 8.42 32.82
CA ARG A 186 -27.32 9.31 34.00
C ARG A 186 -26.54 8.73 35.18
N ASP A 187 -26.70 7.44 35.45
CA ASP A 187 -26.14 6.80 36.65
C ASP A 187 -24.67 6.40 36.49
N TRP A 188 -24.22 6.20 35.25
CA TRP A 188 -22.86 5.75 34.91
C TRP A 188 -21.94 6.89 34.47
N ARG A 189 -22.36 8.16 34.64
CA ARG A 189 -21.59 9.32 34.16
C ARG A 189 -20.19 9.40 34.74
N LYS A 190 -20.03 9.11 36.04
CA LYS A 190 -18.70 9.15 36.69
C LYS A 190 -17.76 8.10 36.09
N ALA A 191 -18.24 6.86 35.94
CA ALA A 191 -17.47 5.78 35.34
C ALA A 191 -17.11 6.09 33.87
N GLN A 192 -18.08 6.55 33.09
CA GLN A 192 -17.86 6.94 31.69
C GLN A 192 -16.91 8.14 31.54
N ALA A 193 -16.94 9.10 32.46
CA ALA A 193 -16.03 10.25 32.44
C ALA A 193 -14.60 9.84 32.79
N LEU A 194 -14.44 8.90 33.74
CA LEU A 194 -13.15 8.28 34.04
C LEU A 194 -12.62 7.49 32.84
N LEU A 195 -13.48 6.74 32.14
CA LEU A 195 -13.09 6.00 30.94
C LEU A 195 -12.71 6.94 29.78
N LEU A 196 -13.43 8.05 29.61
CA LEU A 196 -13.08 9.09 28.64
C LEU A 196 -11.72 9.72 28.98
N ALA A 197 -11.52 10.11 30.24
CA ALA A 197 -10.25 10.68 30.69
C ALA A 197 -9.09 9.68 30.52
N ALA A 198 -9.31 8.41 30.86
CA ALA A 198 -8.34 7.35 30.65
C ALA A 198 -8.03 7.16 29.15
N SER A 199 -9.05 7.17 28.28
CA SER A 199 -8.84 7.06 26.83
C SER A 199 -8.05 8.24 26.27
N CYS A 200 -8.33 9.46 26.71
CA CYS A 200 -7.56 10.65 26.32
C CYS A 200 -6.11 10.59 26.84
N LEU A 201 -5.91 10.16 28.09
CA LEU A 201 -4.57 9.99 28.67
C LEU A 201 -3.76 8.91 27.94
N MET A 202 -4.40 7.78 27.59
CA MET A 202 -3.79 6.72 26.81
C MET A 202 -3.46 7.17 25.39
N ALA A 203 -4.29 8.02 24.78
CA ALA A 203 -3.99 8.62 23.47
C ALA A 203 -2.70 9.45 23.52
N VAL A 204 -2.58 10.33 24.52
CA VAL A 204 -1.38 11.16 24.73
C VAL A 204 -0.17 10.28 25.09
N GLY A 205 -0.37 9.25 25.91
CA GLY A 205 0.68 8.29 26.28
C GLY A 205 1.19 7.50 25.09
N ALA A 206 0.30 7.00 24.23
CA ALA A 206 0.64 6.25 23.03
C ALA A 206 1.41 7.10 22.02
N ASP A 207 0.99 8.35 21.80
CA ASP A 207 1.71 9.31 20.95
C ASP A 207 3.13 9.58 21.46
N ARG A 208 3.27 9.87 22.76
CA ARG A 208 4.58 10.09 23.38
C ARG A 208 5.46 8.84 23.37
N TYR A 209 4.87 7.66 23.57
CA TYR A 209 5.61 6.40 23.51
C TYR A 209 6.09 6.10 22.09
N GLY A 210 5.27 6.39 21.06
CA GLY A 210 5.67 6.29 19.66
C GLY A 210 6.85 7.18 19.32
N GLN A 211 6.80 8.46 19.71
CA GLN A 211 7.91 9.41 19.53
C GLN A 211 9.19 8.96 20.27
N TRP A 212 9.03 8.41 21.49
CA TRP A 212 10.15 7.89 22.26
C TRP A 212 10.78 6.65 21.61
N GLN A 213 9.98 5.73 21.08
CA GLN A 213 10.47 4.58 20.33
C GLN A 213 11.20 5.02 19.06
N GLU A 214 10.67 5.99 18.32
CA GLU A 214 11.33 6.52 17.11
C GLU A 214 12.75 7.04 17.40
N GLN A 215 12.96 7.61 18.58
CA GLN A 215 14.25 8.15 19.00
C GLN A 215 15.26 7.08 19.47
N LYS A 216 14.80 5.91 19.95
CA LYS A 216 15.66 4.88 20.56
C LYS A 216 15.70 3.54 19.82
N GLY A 217 14.78 3.29 18.89
CA GLY A 217 14.63 2.00 18.21
C GLY A 217 15.62 1.80 17.07
N THR A 218 15.99 0.54 16.84
CA THR A 218 16.69 0.07 15.62
C THR A 218 15.74 -0.10 14.42
N SER A 219 14.44 0.05 14.68
CA SER A 219 13.36 0.04 13.70
C SER A 219 12.56 1.33 13.83
N HIS A 220 12.35 2.03 12.73
CA HIS A 220 11.55 3.25 12.65
C HIS A 220 10.28 2.96 11.84
N LEU A 221 9.14 3.33 12.39
CA LEU A 221 7.84 3.23 11.72
C LEU A 221 7.39 4.63 11.30
N VAL A 222 7.16 4.82 10.00
CA VAL A 222 6.64 6.04 9.40
C VAL A 222 5.31 5.70 8.74
N GLU A 223 4.22 6.28 9.24
CA GLU A 223 2.90 6.12 8.63
C GLU A 223 2.60 7.30 7.69
N SER A 224 2.07 7.00 6.52
CA SER A 224 1.62 7.97 5.52
C SER A 224 0.17 7.66 5.10
N PRO A 225 -0.47 8.51 4.29
CA PRO A 225 -1.76 8.18 3.67
C PRO A 225 -1.72 6.93 2.78
N TYR A 226 -0.53 6.54 2.30
CA TYR A 226 -0.35 5.48 1.31
C TYR A 226 0.24 4.21 1.92
N ASN A 227 1.20 4.33 2.84
CA ASN A 227 2.00 3.20 3.34
C ASN A 227 2.27 3.28 4.84
N SER A 228 2.53 2.11 5.41
CA SER A 228 3.20 1.96 6.71
C SER A 228 4.65 1.55 6.46
N ILE A 229 5.57 2.53 6.43
CA ILE A 229 6.98 2.34 6.07
C ILE A 229 7.78 1.98 7.32
N ARG A 230 8.38 0.79 7.35
CA ARG A 230 9.33 0.35 8.37
C ARG A 230 10.75 0.44 7.84
N VAL A 231 11.63 1.08 8.60
CA VAL A 231 13.07 1.17 8.32
C VAL A 231 13.83 0.50 9.43
N PHE A 232 14.65 -0.48 9.13
CA PHE A 232 15.42 -1.21 10.13
C PHE A 232 16.81 -1.56 9.61
N GLU A 233 17.75 -1.77 10.54
CA GLU A 233 19.10 -2.21 10.20
C GLU A 233 19.27 -3.71 10.37
N GLY A 234 20.15 -4.30 9.56
CA GLY A 234 20.51 -5.70 9.61
C GLY A 234 21.93 -5.95 9.11
N ILE A 235 22.31 -7.22 9.02
CA ILE A 235 23.57 -7.68 8.47
C ILE A 235 23.26 -8.59 7.29
N ASP A 236 23.84 -8.28 6.12
CA ASP A 236 23.76 -9.15 4.95
C ASP A 236 24.81 -10.26 5.08
N HIS A 237 24.35 -11.45 5.47
CA HIS A 237 25.21 -12.63 5.61
C HIS A 237 25.59 -13.26 4.25
N GLY A 238 24.97 -12.84 3.14
CA GLY A 238 25.24 -13.37 1.80
C GLY A 238 26.44 -12.70 1.11
N GLU A 239 26.64 -11.39 1.31
CA GLU A 239 27.77 -10.63 0.77
C GLU A 239 28.70 -10.10 1.89
N GLY A 240 29.34 -11.03 2.62
CA GLY A 240 30.48 -10.71 3.48
C GLY A 240 30.16 -10.05 4.83
N GLY A 241 28.90 -10.09 5.28
CA GLY A 241 28.51 -9.55 6.59
C GLY A 241 28.40 -8.02 6.62
N ARG A 242 28.14 -7.39 5.48
CA ARG A 242 28.00 -5.92 5.39
C ARG A 242 26.76 -5.45 6.13
N ARG A 243 26.87 -4.30 6.80
CA ARG A 243 25.71 -3.67 7.44
C ARG A 243 24.79 -3.07 6.39
N VAL A 244 23.50 -3.38 6.50
CA VAL A 244 22.47 -2.92 5.60
C VAL A 244 21.38 -2.20 6.35
N ARG A 245 20.73 -1.27 5.66
CA ARG A 245 19.46 -0.68 6.07
C ARG A 245 18.40 -1.08 5.08
N LEU A 246 17.28 -1.57 5.59
CA LEU A 246 16.17 -2.13 4.82
C LEU A 246 14.91 -1.30 5.05
N MET A 247 14.06 -1.26 4.04
CA MET A 247 12.77 -0.60 4.03
C MET A 247 11.69 -1.60 3.67
N ALA A 248 10.63 -1.69 4.46
CA ALA A 248 9.51 -2.59 4.27
C ALA A 248 8.17 -1.88 4.45
N THR A 249 7.23 -2.08 3.53
CA THR A 249 5.84 -1.62 3.65
C THR A 249 4.89 -2.74 4.10
N ASP A 250 5.29 -3.99 3.84
CA ASP A 250 4.56 -5.21 4.16
C ASP A 250 5.40 -6.10 5.12
N PRO A 251 4.79 -7.06 5.84
CA PRO A 251 5.53 -8.05 6.62
C PRO A 251 6.30 -9.04 5.74
N GLY A 252 7.47 -9.46 6.20
CA GLY A 252 8.25 -10.54 5.59
C GLY A 252 9.07 -10.16 4.35
N TYR A 253 8.95 -8.94 3.82
CA TYR A 253 9.72 -8.51 2.65
C TYR A 253 10.18 -7.06 2.72
N SER A 254 11.32 -6.79 2.09
CA SER A 254 11.91 -5.45 2.00
C SER A 254 11.81 -4.92 0.57
N GLN A 255 11.16 -3.76 0.41
CA GLN A 255 10.95 -3.09 -0.88
C GLN A 255 12.22 -2.36 -1.35
N SER A 256 13.03 -1.88 -0.40
CA SER A 256 14.29 -1.21 -0.70
C SER A 256 15.35 -1.52 0.36
N GLY A 257 16.61 -1.33 -0.02
CA GLY A 257 17.76 -1.65 0.81
C GLY A 257 19.01 -0.88 0.36
N MET A 258 19.91 -0.64 1.31
CA MET A 258 21.13 0.13 1.11
C MET A 258 22.24 -0.41 2.02
N TYR A 259 23.43 -0.58 1.45
CA TYR A 259 24.63 -0.79 2.25
C TYR A 259 25.04 0.49 2.99
N LEU A 260 25.33 0.39 4.29
CA LEU A 260 25.67 1.57 5.09
C LEU A 260 27.06 2.15 4.74
N ASP A 261 27.96 1.32 4.23
CA ASP A 261 29.31 1.70 3.80
C ASP A 261 29.37 2.20 2.34
N ALA A 262 28.41 1.80 1.49
CA ALA A 262 28.30 2.25 0.10
C ALA A 262 26.84 2.61 -0.28
N PRO A 263 26.33 3.79 0.13
CA PRO A 263 24.93 4.16 -0.01
C PRO A 263 24.35 4.22 -1.45
N ALA A 264 25.22 4.37 -2.45
CA ALA A 264 24.86 4.44 -3.87
C ALA A 264 24.98 3.07 -4.58
N GLU A 265 25.48 2.04 -3.91
CA GLU A 265 25.59 0.70 -4.46
C GLU A 265 24.22 0.00 -4.47
N LEU A 266 23.91 -0.69 -5.55
CA LEU A 266 22.65 -1.40 -5.74
C LEU A 266 22.65 -2.71 -4.93
N TYR A 267 21.99 -2.66 -3.76
CA TYR A 267 21.84 -3.77 -2.83
C TYR A 267 21.11 -4.96 -3.45
N PHE A 268 19.84 -4.78 -3.81
CA PHE A 268 19.03 -5.88 -4.32
C PHE A 268 19.47 -6.35 -5.69
N ARG A 269 19.56 -7.67 -5.86
CA ARG A 269 20.00 -8.29 -7.12
C ARG A 269 19.19 -7.84 -8.33
N TYR A 270 17.88 -7.64 -8.20
CA TYR A 270 17.04 -7.17 -9.32
C TYR A 270 17.38 -5.73 -9.70
N THR A 271 17.69 -4.85 -8.73
CA THR A 271 18.00 -3.44 -9.02
C THR A 271 19.25 -3.30 -9.88
N ARG A 272 20.22 -4.23 -9.76
CA ARG A 272 21.42 -4.30 -10.61
C ARG A 272 21.08 -4.44 -12.10
N TYR A 273 19.91 -4.96 -12.47
CA TYR A 273 19.47 -5.07 -13.87
C TYR A 273 19.06 -3.74 -14.49
N TYR A 274 18.75 -2.70 -13.71
CA TYR A 274 18.56 -1.35 -14.26
C TYR A 274 19.84 -0.79 -14.91
N ALA A 275 21.01 -1.36 -14.59
CA ALA A 275 22.26 -1.04 -15.25
C ALA A 275 22.32 -1.44 -16.73
N LEU A 276 21.39 -2.30 -17.19
CA LEU A 276 21.22 -2.56 -18.63
C LEU A 276 20.68 -1.34 -19.38
N GLY A 277 19.97 -0.42 -18.72
CA GLY A 277 19.47 0.82 -19.33
C GLY A 277 20.60 1.68 -19.91
N PRO A 278 21.58 2.13 -19.08
CA PRO A 278 22.75 2.86 -19.56
C PRO A 278 23.59 2.11 -20.60
N LEU A 279 23.57 0.77 -20.60
CA LEU A 279 24.22 -0.01 -21.64
C LEU A 279 23.49 0.11 -23.00
N PHE A 280 22.15 0.06 -22.98
CA PHE A 280 21.32 0.14 -24.18
C PHE A 280 21.20 1.56 -24.74
N ALA A 281 21.17 2.56 -23.86
CA ALA A 281 21.12 3.98 -24.23
C ALA A 281 22.25 4.77 -23.52
N PRO A 282 23.52 4.59 -23.93
CA PRO A 282 24.67 5.21 -23.26
C PRO A 282 24.68 6.74 -23.35
N GLY A 283 24.03 7.30 -24.38
CA GLY A 283 23.86 8.74 -24.57
C GLY A 283 22.66 9.35 -23.86
N ALA A 284 21.94 8.59 -23.01
CA ALA A 284 20.74 9.08 -22.35
C ALA A 284 21.02 10.32 -21.48
N ARG A 285 20.19 11.34 -21.65
CA ARG A 285 20.24 12.60 -20.87
C ARG A 285 18.94 12.84 -20.11
N ARG A 286 17.81 12.34 -20.58
CA ARG A 286 16.52 12.45 -19.90
C ARG A 286 16.09 11.08 -19.42
N VAL A 287 16.01 10.92 -18.10
CA VAL A 287 15.65 9.68 -17.44
C VAL A 287 14.36 9.88 -16.65
N LEU A 288 13.39 9.00 -16.84
CA LEU A 288 12.17 8.92 -16.05
C LEU A 288 12.21 7.64 -15.20
N MET A 289 11.97 7.77 -13.90
CA MET A 289 11.77 6.66 -13.00
C MET A 289 10.35 6.74 -12.43
N LEU A 290 9.53 5.73 -12.70
CA LEU A 290 8.22 5.55 -12.10
C LEU A 290 8.38 4.62 -10.89
N GLY A 291 8.08 5.13 -9.70
CA GLY A 291 8.39 4.50 -8.43
C GLY A 291 9.80 4.85 -7.92
N GLY A 292 9.93 5.06 -6.62
CA GLY A 292 11.16 5.52 -5.97
C GLY A 292 11.45 4.84 -4.64
N GLY A 293 11.17 3.55 -4.49
CA GLY A 293 11.39 2.81 -3.24
C GLY A 293 12.83 2.95 -2.69
N GLY A 294 12.99 3.70 -1.60
CA GLY A 294 14.30 4.04 -1.00
C GLY A 294 15.29 4.77 -1.93
N TYR A 295 14.86 5.16 -3.14
CA TYR A 295 15.63 5.86 -4.16
C TYR A 295 16.96 5.18 -4.55
N SER A 296 17.06 3.85 -4.47
CA SER A 296 18.31 3.13 -4.76
C SER A 296 18.81 3.34 -6.20
N VAL A 297 17.94 3.18 -7.20
CA VAL A 297 18.29 3.42 -8.62
C VAL A 297 18.54 4.92 -8.89
N PRO A 298 17.70 5.86 -8.43
CA PRO A 298 18.00 7.29 -8.52
C PRO A 298 19.36 7.69 -7.95
N LYS A 299 19.70 7.27 -6.72
CA LYS A 299 20.99 7.56 -6.09
C LYS A 299 22.15 6.99 -6.90
N TRP A 300 22.00 5.76 -7.39
CA TRP A 300 23.00 5.11 -8.23
C TRP A 300 23.25 5.86 -9.55
N LEU A 301 22.19 6.34 -10.22
CA LEU A 301 22.30 7.17 -11.43
C LEU A 301 23.01 8.51 -11.17
N LEU A 302 22.75 9.13 -10.02
CA LEU A 302 23.29 10.43 -9.63
C LEU A 302 24.71 10.34 -9.05
N ALA A 303 25.18 9.15 -8.67
CA ALA A 303 26.50 8.96 -8.09
C ALA A 303 27.64 9.42 -9.02
N ARG A 304 28.82 9.66 -8.43
CA ARG A 304 30.04 10.03 -9.17
C ARG A 304 31.20 9.07 -8.85
N PRO A 305 31.85 8.47 -9.86
CA PRO A 305 31.45 8.47 -11.27
C PRO A 305 30.10 7.75 -11.48
N GLY A 306 29.26 8.29 -12.37
CA GLY A 306 27.93 7.75 -12.66
C GLY A 306 27.94 6.71 -13.78
N PRO A 307 26.84 5.97 -13.98
CA PRO A 307 26.78 4.90 -14.99
C PRO A 307 26.53 5.40 -16.42
N LEU A 308 26.22 6.69 -16.61
CA LEU A 308 25.94 7.31 -17.91
C LEU A 308 27.08 8.22 -18.36
N ALA A 309 27.34 8.26 -19.67
CA ALA A 309 28.40 9.10 -20.25
C ALA A 309 28.16 10.60 -20.01
N HIS A 310 26.90 11.03 -19.97
CA HIS A 310 26.49 12.41 -19.72
C HIS A 310 25.92 12.61 -18.32
N CYS A 311 26.47 11.92 -17.31
CA CYS A 311 25.91 11.94 -15.95
C CYS A 311 25.79 13.36 -15.36
N ASP A 312 26.70 14.28 -15.68
CA ASP A 312 26.69 15.66 -15.15
C ASP A 312 25.57 16.54 -15.73
N ASP A 313 25.11 16.25 -16.96
CA ASP A 313 24.07 17.00 -17.66
C ASP A 313 22.71 16.26 -17.69
N MET A 314 22.65 15.08 -17.10
CA MET A 314 21.44 14.26 -17.07
C MET A 314 20.34 14.93 -16.24
N ARG A 315 19.09 14.83 -16.68
CA ARG A 315 17.88 15.17 -15.92
C ARG A 315 17.14 13.89 -15.56
N LEU A 316 16.99 13.64 -14.27
CA LEU A 316 16.26 12.52 -13.71
C LEU A 316 14.94 13.02 -13.11
N THR A 317 13.83 12.56 -13.65
CA THR A 317 12.50 12.75 -13.06
C THR A 317 12.09 11.47 -12.33
N VAL A 318 11.81 11.56 -11.04
CA VAL A 318 11.22 10.46 -10.25
C VAL A 318 9.77 10.79 -9.96
N VAL A 319 8.86 9.89 -10.31
CA VAL A 319 7.43 9.98 -9.98
C VAL A 319 7.16 8.97 -8.86
N GLU A 320 6.99 9.47 -7.65
CA GLU A 320 6.79 8.67 -6.43
C GLU A 320 5.45 9.04 -5.82
N LEU A 321 4.56 8.07 -5.62
CA LEU A 321 3.21 8.34 -5.12
C LEU A 321 3.23 8.93 -3.72
N ASP A 322 4.10 8.42 -2.85
CA ASP A 322 4.10 8.72 -1.42
C ASP A 322 5.20 9.73 -1.03
N PRO A 323 4.85 10.98 -0.65
CA PRO A 323 5.83 11.95 -0.16
C PRO A 323 6.63 11.45 1.05
N ALA A 324 6.03 10.63 1.91
CA ALA A 324 6.71 10.06 3.07
C ALA A 324 7.80 9.06 2.66
N MET A 325 7.65 8.36 1.53
CA MET A 325 8.69 7.52 0.95
C MET A 325 9.95 8.34 0.60
N THR A 326 9.73 9.51 0.00
CA THR A 326 10.81 10.45 -0.36
C THR A 326 11.48 11.04 0.88
N ALA A 327 10.68 11.49 1.86
CA ALA A 327 11.21 11.99 3.12
C ALA A 327 12.01 10.92 3.87
N THR A 328 11.53 9.68 3.86
CA THR A 328 12.21 8.52 4.46
C THR A 328 13.53 8.24 3.73
N ALA A 329 13.55 8.30 2.40
CA ALA A 329 14.77 8.11 1.63
C ALA A 329 15.83 9.19 1.91
N ARG A 330 15.42 10.45 2.06
CA ARG A 330 16.31 11.55 2.49
C ARG A 330 16.88 11.32 3.88
N ARG A 331 16.01 10.98 4.84
CA ARG A 331 16.39 10.84 6.25
C ARG A 331 17.25 9.62 6.53
N TRP A 332 16.93 8.47 5.93
CA TRP A 332 17.56 7.19 6.29
C TRP A 332 18.29 6.49 5.15
N PHE A 333 18.06 6.84 3.88
CA PHE A 333 18.70 6.18 2.73
C PHE A 333 19.66 7.10 1.98
N ALA A 334 20.15 8.16 2.62
CA ALA A 334 21.17 9.08 2.09
C ALA A 334 20.83 9.69 0.73
N LEU A 335 19.53 9.85 0.41
CA LEU A 335 19.12 10.62 -0.76
C LEU A 335 19.45 12.09 -0.52
N GLN A 336 20.33 12.65 -1.35
CA GLN A 336 20.67 14.07 -1.34
C GLN A 336 19.83 14.82 -2.37
N ASP A 337 19.57 16.10 -2.10
CA ASP A 337 19.04 16.98 -3.14
C ASP A 337 20.12 17.20 -4.20
N ASP A 338 19.73 17.13 -5.47
CA ASP A 338 20.63 17.25 -6.62
C ASP A 338 19.93 18.09 -7.69
N PRO A 339 20.61 19.06 -8.34
CA PRO A 339 20.00 19.88 -9.40
C PRO A 339 19.50 19.08 -10.61
N ARG A 340 20.01 17.85 -10.79
CA ARG A 340 19.58 16.92 -11.84
C ARG A 340 18.31 16.16 -11.47
N LEU A 341 17.94 16.11 -10.19
CA LEU A 341 16.82 15.32 -9.68
C LEU A 341 15.55 16.18 -9.55
N THR A 342 14.50 15.80 -10.25
CA THR A 342 13.15 16.34 -10.07
C THR A 342 12.25 15.25 -9.49
N VAL A 343 11.70 15.48 -8.31
CA VAL A 343 10.73 14.56 -7.69
C VAL A 343 9.31 15.10 -7.90
N ARG A 344 8.40 14.25 -8.39
CA ARG A 344 6.98 14.54 -8.50
C ARG A 344 6.18 13.58 -7.64
N HIS A 345 5.41 14.12 -6.70
CA HIS A 345 4.54 13.34 -5.83
C HIS A 345 3.17 13.13 -6.45
N GLU A 346 3.01 12.04 -7.19
CA GLU A 346 1.79 11.73 -7.93
C GLU A 346 1.72 10.24 -8.32
N ASP A 347 0.50 9.72 -8.56
CA ASP A 347 0.28 8.44 -9.24
C ASP A 347 0.93 8.36 -10.64
N ALA A 348 1.72 7.31 -10.86
CA ALA A 348 2.50 7.12 -12.09
C ALA A 348 1.63 7.03 -13.35
N ARG A 349 0.45 6.40 -13.28
CA ARG A 349 -0.47 6.26 -14.41
C ARG A 349 -1.12 7.60 -14.74
N ALA A 350 -1.55 8.35 -13.72
CA ALA A 350 -2.09 9.70 -13.88
C ALA A 350 -1.05 10.66 -14.49
N PHE A 351 0.21 10.58 -14.03
CA PHE A 351 1.32 11.31 -14.62
C PHE A 351 1.52 10.96 -16.11
N LEU A 352 1.61 9.66 -16.45
CA LEU A 352 1.80 9.19 -17.83
C LEU A 352 0.68 9.62 -18.78
N ASN A 353 -0.55 9.70 -18.28
CA ASN A 353 -1.70 10.12 -19.09
C ASN A 353 -1.66 11.61 -19.46
N ARG A 354 -0.99 12.46 -18.67
CA ARG A 354 -0.94 13.92 -18.89
C ARG A 354 0.38 14.43 -19.44
N GLN A 355 1.47 13.76 -19.10
CA GLN A 355 2.81 14.15 -19.51
C GLN A 355 2.97 14.06 -21.03
N LYS A 356 3.71 15.01 -21.63
CA LYS A 356 3.93 15.10 -23.08
C LYS A 356 5.41 15.00 -23.47
N GLU A 357 6.28 14.82 -22.48
CA GLU A 357 7.72 14.77 -22.69
C GLU A 357 8.14 13.36 -23.13
N GLN A 358 9.34 13.29 -23.69
CA GLN A 358 9.99 12.04 -24.07
C GLN A 358 11.31 11.89 -23.33
N TYR A 359 11.60 10.66 -22.93
CA TYR A 359 12.74 10.28 -22.13
C TYR A 359 13.54 9.22 -22.89
N ASP A 360 14.86 9.31 -22.77
CA ASP A 360 15.78 8.39 -23.44
C ASP A 360 15.85 7.06 -22.68
N LEU A 361 15.66 7.12 -21.35
CA LEU A 361 15.48 5.96 -20.46
C LEU A 361 14.23 6.13 -19.62
N VAL A 362 13.41 5.08 -19.56
CA VAL A 362 12.26 4.99 -18.66
C VAL A 362 12.43 3.74 -17.79
N PHE A 363 12.38 3.90 -16.48
CA PHE A 363 12.40 2.82 -15.50
C PHE A 363 11.05 2.71 -14.81
N VAL A 364 10.54 1.50 -14.66
CA VAL A 364 9.26 1.21 -14.00
C VAL A 364 9.49 0.22 -12.88
N ASP A 365 9.40 0.74 -11.66
CA ASP A 365 9.58 0.01 -10.40
C ASP A 365 8.44 0.37 -9.43
N VAL A 366 7.20 0.21 -9.91
CA VAL A 366 5.97 0.55 -9.18
C VAL A 366 5.32 -0.69 -8.58
N PHE A 367 5.05 -0.65 -7.27
CA PHE A 367 4.43 -1.74 -6.53
C PHE A 367 3.36 -1.18 -5.59
N ASN A 368 2.18 -1.80 -5.55
CA ASN A 368 1.09 -1.42 -4.62
C ASN A 368 1.21 -2.17 -3.28
N SER A 369 1.80 -3.34 -3.33
CA SER A 369 2.14 -4.20 -2.20
C SER A 369 3.26 -5.13 -2.65
N HIS A 370 3.81 -5.92 -1.73
CA HIS A 370 4.71 -7.03 -2.05
C HIS A 370 4.17 -7.96 -3.16
N TYR A 371 2.85 -8.00 -3.37
CA TYR A 371 2.21 -9.02 -4.20
C TYR A 371 1.95 -8.59 -5.64
N ALA A 372 1.98 -7.29 -6.00
CA ALA A 372 1.64 -6.91 -7.37
C ALA A 372 2.11 -5.51 -7.79
N VAL A 373 2.52 -5.42 -9.05
CA VAL A 373 2.48 -4.17 -9.82
C VAL A 373 1.02 -3.69 -9.87
N PRO A 374 0.72 -2.40 -9.62
CA PRO A 374 -0.63 -1.86 -9.77
C PRO A 374 -1.22 -2.24 -11.12
N PHE A 375 -2.46 -2.76 -11.16
CA PHE A 375 -3.00 -3.36 -12.38
C PHE A 375 -2.97 -2.39 -13.56
N GLN A 376 -3.24 -1.11 -13.29
CA GLN A 376 -3.27 -0.02 -14.27
C GLN A 376 -1.90 0.31 -14.89
N MET A 377 -0.82 -0.33 -14.44
CA MET A 377 0.53 -0.18 -15.01
C MET A 377 0.95 -1.36 -15.89
N GLY A 378 0.17 -2.44 -15.91
CA GLY A 378 0.42 -3.64 -16.71
C GLY A 378 -0.43 -3.78 -17.97
N THR A 379 -1.30 -2.80 -18.27
CA THR A 379 -2.31 -2.87 -19.34
C THR A 379 -1.77 -2.43 -20.70
N ARG A 380 -2.52 -2.74 -21.77
CA ARG A 380 -2.24 -2.24 -23.13
C ARG A 380 -2.27 -0.72 -23.19
N GLU A 381 -3.21 -0.10 -22.49
CA GLU A 381 -3.34 1.34 -22.41
C GLU A 381 -2.17 1.96 -21.63
N ALA A 382 -1.64 1.26 -20.62
CA ALA A 382 -0.38 1.60 -19.94
C ALA A 382 0.82 1.48 -20.87
N ALA A 383 0.94 0.37 -21.60
CA ALA A 383 2.00 0.16 -22.58
C ALA A 383 2.01 1.25 -23.67
N ALA A 384 0.85 1.67 -24.16
CA ALA A 384 0.73 2.77 -25.11
C ALA A 384 1.18 4.11 -24.51
N ALA A 385 0.84 4.38 -23.25
CA ALA A 385 1.29 5.60 -22.56
C ALA A 385 2.81 5.60 -22.30
N LEU A 386 3.37 4.46 -21.88
CA LEU A 386 4.80 4.26 -21.72
C LEU A 386 5.54 4.42 -23.05
N ARG A 387 5.02 3.85 -24.14
CA ARG A 387 5.61 4.01 -25.48
C ARG A 387 5.68 5.47 -25.93
N ARG A 388 4.66 6.27 -25.63
CA ARG A 388 4.67 7.72 -25.92
C ARG A 388 5.74 8.47 -25.12
N ALA A 389 6.02 8.02 -23.90
CA ALA A 389 7.06 8.60 -23.04
C ALA A 389 8.48 8.23 -23.46
N VAL A 390 8.67 7.11 -24.17
CA VAL A 390 10.00 6.69 -24.64
C VAL A 390 10.35 7.39 -25.95
N ALA A 391 11.49 8.09 -25.96
CA ALA A 391 12.02 8.77 -27.14
C ALA A 391 12.43 7.76 -28.25
N PRO A 392 12.53 8.20 -29.52
CA PRO A 392 13.21 7.42 -30.56
C PRO A 392 14.61 7.00 -30.12
N GLY A 393 15.00 5.74 -30.36
CA GLY A 393 16.24 5.15 -29.84
C GLY A 393 16.29 4.93 -28.31
N GLY A 394 15.23 5.28 -27.56
CA GLY A 394 15.14 5.07 -26.12
C GLY A 394 14.68 3.66 -25.74
N VAL A 395 14.84 3.34 -24.45
CA VAL A 395 14.45 2.02 -23.90
C VAL A 395 13.71 2.17 -22.57
N LEU A 396 12.72 1.31 -22.38
CA LEU A 396 11.98 1.12 -21.13
C LEU A 396 12.52 -0.12 -20.41
N LEU A 397 12.81 -0.03 -19.11
CA LEU A 397 13.04 -1.19 -18.26
C LEU A 397 11.97 -1.29 -17.18
N MET A 398 11.40 -2.49 -17.01
CA MET A 398 10.32 -2.76 -16.07
C MET A 398 10.59 -4.05 -15.28
N ASN A 399 10.54 -3.95 -13.96
CA ASN A 399 10.62 -5.10 -13.06
C ASN A 399 9.23 -5.73 -12.87
N VAL A 400 9.14 -7.05 -13.00
CA VAL A 400 7.92 -7.83 -12.75
C VAL A 400 8.29 -9.08 -11.94
N ILE A 401 7.55 -9.38 -10.88
CA ILE A 401 7.75 -10.61 -10.09
C ILE A 401 6.76 -11.66 -10.58
N SER A 402 7.24 -12.70 -11.26
CA SER A 402 6.43 -13.74 -11.88
C SER A 402 7.31 -14.91 -12.32
N ALA A 403 6.71 -16.04 -12.69
CA ALA A 403 7.39 -17.01 -13.54
C ALA A 403 7.36 -16.54 -15.01
N VAL A 404 8.21 -17.11 -15.86
CA VAL A 404 8.13 -16.92 -17.32
C VAL A 404 7.08 -17.85 -17.93
N GLU A 405 7.11 -19.12 -17.50
CA GLU A 405 6.28 -20.19 -18.04
C GLU A 405 5.25 -20.70 -17.01
N GLY A 406 4.22 -21.40 -17.52
CA GLY A 406 3.22 -22.06 -16.69
C GLY A 406 2.16 -21.10 -16.14
N GLU A 407 1.36 -21.62 -15.21
CA GLU A 407 0.24 -20.88 -14.61
C GLU A 407 0.67 -19.65 -13.81
N ASP A 408 1.81 -19.77 -13.11
CA ASP A 408 2.41 -18.72 -12.29
C ASP A 408 3.11 -17.65 -13.15
N GLY A 409 3.15 -17.85 -14.48
CA GLY A 409 3.65 -16.87 -15.45
C GLY A 409 2.58 -15.97 -16.06
N ARG A 410 1.29 -16.20 -15.77
CA ARG A 410 0.18 -15.48 -16.41
C ARG A 410 0.28 -13.96 -16.26
N LEU A 411 0.74 -13.46 -15.10
CA LEU A 411 0.92 -12.03 -14.88
C LEU A 411 1.95 -11.44 -15.85
N PHE A 412 3.17 -12.00 -15.85
CA PHE A 412 4.23 -11.59 -16.76
C PHE A 412 3.81 -11.71 -18.22
N GLN A 413 3.20 -12.84 -18.62
CA GLN A 413 2.81 -13.09 -20.01
C GLN A 413 1.80 -12.04 -20.50
N SER A 414 0.85 -11.65 -19.65
CA SER A 414 -0.13 -10.61 -19.98
C SER A 414 0.52 -9.22 -20.10
N ILE A 415 1.42 -8.86 -19.18
CA ILE A 415 2.17 -7.59 -19.23
C ILE A 415 3.09 -7.55 -20.46
N TYR A 416 3.79 -8.66 -20.75
CA TYR A 416 4.65 -8.80 -21.91
C TYR A 416 3.87 -8.63 -23.21
N ASN A 417 2.71 -9.28 -23.34
CA ASN A 417 1.84 -9.13 -24.51
C ASN A 417 1.28 -7.70 -24.63
N ALA A 418 1.02 -7.01 -23.51
CA ALA A 418 0.63 -5.61 -23.52
C ALA A 418 1.77 -4.71 -24.04
N LEU A 419 3.00 -4.89 -23.56
CA LEU A 419 4.18 -4.16 -24.03
C LEU A 419 4.47 -4.42 -25.51
N ARG A 420 4.39 -5.68 -25.96
CA ARG A 420 4.57 -6.04 -27.38
C ARG A 420 3.54 -5.39 -28.32
N SER A 421 2.39 -4.97 -27.81
CA SER A 421 1.39 -4.27 -28.62
C SER A 421 1.75 -2.81 -28.91
N ALA A 422 2.73 -2.24 -28.18
CA ALA A 422 3.12 -0.83 -28.31
C ALA A 422 4.61 -0.64 -28.66
N PHE A 423 5.49 -1.57 -28.31
CA PHE A 423 6.93 -1.51 -28.55
C PHE A 423 7.33 -2.44 -29.71
N ALA A 424 8.38 -2.05 -30.45
CA ALA A 424 8.88 -2.84 -31.59
C ALA A 424 9.48 -4.18 -31.12
N HIS A 425 10.26 -4.13 -30.03
CA HIS A 425 10.94 -5.31 -29.49
C HIS A 425 10.90 -5.32 -27.96
N VAL A 426 10.74 -6.49 -27.34
CA VAL A 426 10.77 -6.66 -25.89
C VAL A 426 11.67 -7.84 -25.52
N ARG A 427 12.66 -7.60 -24.66
CA ARG A 427 13.56 -8.62 -24.09
C ARG A 427 13.20 -8.91 -22.65
N VAL A 428 13.52 -10.12 -22.20
CA VAL A 428 13.24 -10.59 -20.84
C VAL A 428 14.53 -11.15 -20.26
N TYR A 429 14.90 -10.70 -19.07
CA TYR A 429 16.06 -11.16 -18.33
C TYR A 429 15.61 -11.77 -17.00
N CYS A 430 15.96 -13.03 -16.76
CA CYS A 430 15.58 -13.73 -15.53
C CYS A 430 16.62 -13.43 -14.43
N VAL A 431 16.19 -12.73 -13.37
CA VAL A 431 17.07 -12.43 -12.24
C VAL A 431 17.38 -13.73 -11.51
N GLY A 432 18.64 -14.14 -11.51
CA GLY A 432 19.05 -15.43 -10.93
C GLY A 432 19.43 -16.49 -11.94
N GLY A 433 19.18 -16.26 -13.22
CA GLY A 433 19.48 -17.19 -14.31
C GLY A 433 18.22 -17.79 -14.94
N THR A 434 18.40 -18.50 -16.06
CA THR A 434 17.31 -18.98 -16.93
C THR A 434 16.96 -20.46 -16.73
N ALA A 435 17.67 -21.16 -15.83
CA ALA A 435 17.55 -22.60 -15.68
C ALA A 435 16.18 -23.07 -15.17
N ARG A 436 15.43 -22.20 -14.49
CA ARG A 436 14.14 -22.52 -13.86
C ARG A 436 13.07 -21.51 -14.27
N PRO A 437 12.58 -21.55 -15.52
CA PRO A 437 11.65 -20.53 -16.05
C PRO A 437 10.25 -20.59 -15.43
N ARG A 438 9.93 -21.65 -14.67
CA ARG A 438 8.68 -21.80 -13.92
C ARG A 438 8.79 -21.32 -12.48
N ASP A 439 10.00 -21.03 -11.99
CA ASP A 439 10.19 -20.49 -10.65
C ASP A 439 9.80 -19.00 -10.66
N VAL A 440 9.07 -18.58 -9.64
CA VAL A 440 8.68 -17.19 -9.48
C VAL A 440 9.87 -16.39 -8.95
N GLY A 441 10.19 -15.31 -9.64
CA GLY A 441 11.25 -14.39 -9.26
C GLY A 441 11.15 -13.06 -10.02
N ASN A 442 12.13 -12.18 -9.84
CA ASN A 442 12.18 -10.95 -10.61
C ASN A 442 12.53 -11.24 -12.07
N LEU A 443 11.76 -10.65 -12.98
CA LEU A 443 11.98 -10.60 -14.41
C LEU A 443 12.18 -9.14 -14.78
N MET A 444 13.32 -8.83 -15.42
CA MET A 444 13.55 -7.50 -15.98
C MET A 444 13.15 -7.52 -17.46
N LEU A 445 12.13 -6.74 -17.82
CA LEU A 445 11.72 -6.53 -19.19
C LEU A 445 12.42 -5.29 -19.75
N ALA A 446 13.02 -5.39 -20.93
CA ALA A 446 13.55 -4.25 -21.67
C ALA A 446 12.77 -4.08 -22.97
N ALA A 447 11.97 -3.02 -23.08
CA ALA A 447 11.14 -2.73 -24.24
C ALA A 447 11.71 -1.56 -25.05
N PHE A 448 11.95 -1.81 -26.33
CA PHE A 448 12.63 -0.91 -27.24
C PHE A 448 11.63 -0.22 -28.17
N ALA A 449 11.80 1.10 -28.34
CA ALA A 449 10.97 1.90 -29.23
C ALA A 449 11.07 1.44 -30.70
N GLU A 450 12.24 0.91 -31.07
CA GLU A 450 12.64 0.44 -32.39
C GLU A 450 13.35 -0.93 -32.25
N GLU A 451 13.36 -1.74 -33.30
CA GLU A 451 14.08 -3.02 -33.30
C GLU A 451 15.60 -2.76 -33.21
N PRO A 452 16.31 -3.29 -32.21
CA PRO A 452 17.76 -3.18 -32.18
C PRO A 452 18.36 -3.93 -33.36
N ASP A 453 19.27 -3.30 -34.10
CA ASP A 453 20.03 -3.98 -35.15
C ASP A 453 21.19 -4.81 -34.57
N GLY A 454 21.76 -5.70 -35.39
CA GLY A 454 22.87 -6.56 -34.97
C GLY A 454 24.15 -5.79 -34.60
N ALA A 455 24.33 -4.57 -35.11
CA ALA A 455 25.49 -3.75 -34.79
C ALA A 455 25.38 -3.15 -33.39
N ALA A 456 24.19 -2.68 -33.01
CA ALA A 456 23.87 -2.21 -31.66
C ALA A 456 24.06 -3.33 -30.63
N GLU A 457 23.60 -4.55 -30.94
CA GLU A 457 23.78 -5.70 -30.05
C GLU A 457 25.27 -6.04 -29.82
N ALA A 458 26.05 -6.09 -30.90
CA ALA A 458 27.49 -6.33 -30.81
C ALA A 458 28.20 -5.20 -30.04
N ALA A 459 27.75 -3.95 -30.19
CA ALA A 459 28.28 -2.81 -29.46
C ALA A 459 28.00 -2.90 -27.95
N TRP A 460 26.82 -3.37 -27.54
CA TRP A 460 26.49 -3.59 -26.14
C TRP A 460 27.37 -4.67 -25.51
N GLU A 461 27.53 -5.82 -26.17
CA GLU A 461 28.40 -6.89 -25.64
C GLU A 461 29.86 -6.43 -25.55
N LYS A 462 30.37 -5.69 -26.55
CA LYS A 462 31.73 -5.17 -26.55
C LYS A 462 31.99 -4.12 -25.46
N SER A 463 30.98 -3.30 -25.15
CA SER A 463 31.09 -2.20 -24.18
C SER A 463 30.76 -2.63 -22.74
N ALA A 464 30.17 -3.80 -22.56
CA ALA A 464 29.74 -4.30 -21.26
C ALA A 464 30.93 -4.74 -20.40
N SER A 465 30.94 -4.30 -19.14
CA SER A 465 31.82 -4.84 -18.12
C SER A 465 31.53 -6.33 -17.86
N PRO A 466 32.44 -7.10 -17.23
CA PRO A 466 32.18 -8.50 -16.88
C PRO A 466 30.88 -8.70 -16.08
N ALA A 467 30.55 -7.75 -15.19
CA ALA A 467 29.30 -7.77 -14.44
C ALA A 467 28.07 -7.57 -15.35
N LEU A 468 28.10 -6.60 -16.26
CA LEU A 468 27.00 -6.38 -17.22
C LEU A 468 26.84 -7.53 -18.21
N LEU A 469 27.94 -8.15 -18.66
CA LEU A 469 27.91 -9.36 -19.48
C LEU A 469 27.22 -10.52 -18.76
N ALA A 470 27.44 -10.67 -17.46
CA ALA A 470 26.75 -11.69 -16.67
C ALA A 470 25.23 -11.46 -16.63
N LEU A 471 24.77 -10.20 -16.56
CA LEU A 471 23.35 -9.85 -16.65
C LEU A 471 22.78 -10.11 -18.05
N LEU A 472 23.50 -9.72 -19.11
CA LEU A 472 23.07 -9.97 -20.50
C LEU A 472 22.87 -11.46 -20.79
N ARG A 473 23.70 -12.32 -20.19
CA ARG A 473 23.60 -13.79 -20.34
C ARG A 473 22.36 -14.40 -19.70
N THR A 474 21.65 -13.69 -18.82
CA THR A 474 20.38 -14.17 -18.25
C THR A 474 19.16 -13.85 -19.12
N ARG A 475 19.38 -13.34 -20.35
CA ARG A 475 18.32 -13.18 -21.35
C ARG A 475 17.64 -14.53 -21.58
N TYR A 476 16.33 -14.57 -21.36
CA TYR A 476 15.52 -15.73 -21.69
C TYR A 476 15.42 -15.86 -23.22
N ARG A 477 15.80 -17.03 -23.75
CA ARG A 477 15.80 -17.35 -25.19
C ARG A 477 14.76 -18.40 -25.59
N GLY A 478 13.88 -18.80 -24.66
CA GLY A 478 12.78 -19.71 -24.95
C GLY A 478 11.66 -19.03 -25.74
N ARG A 479 10.55 -19.75 -25.95
CA ARG A 479 9.42 -19.24 -26.75
C ARG A 479 8.66 -18.17 -25.96
N LEU A 480 8.57 -16.97 -26.54
CA LEU A 480 7.85 -15.81 -25.98
C LEU A 480 6.53 -15.54 -26.74
N ASP A 481 5.84 -16.60 -27.11
CA ASP A 481 4.54 -16.57 -27.78
C ASP A 481 3.54 -17.25 -26.85
N PHE A 482 2.77 -16.43 -26.15
CA PHE A 482 1.89 -16.85 -25.06
C PHE A 482 0.43 -16.69 -25.46
N ALA A 483 -0.38 -17.71 -25.19
CA ALA A 483 -1.84 -17.67 -25.42
C ALA A 483 -2.58 -16.72 -24.43
N THR A 484 -1.92 -16.31 -23.35
CA THR A 484 -2.49 -15.43 -22.34
C THR A 484 -2.75 -14.04 -22.93
N LEU A 485 -3.99 -13.55 -22.81
CA LEU A 485 -4.36 -12.23 -23.33
C LEU A 485 -3.62 -11.09 -22.60
N PRO A 486 -3.28 -9.99 -23.29
CA PRO A 486 -2.76 -8.80 -22.62
C PRO A 486 -3.80 -8.20 -21.66
N LEU A 487 -3.34 -7.64 -20.54
CA LEU A 487 -4.23 -6.93 -19.61
C LEU A 487 -4.79 -5.67 -20.30
N THR A 488 -6.04 -5.32 -20.01
CA THR A 488 -6.66 -4.06 -20.41
C THR A 488 -7.15 -3.31 -19.19
N ASP A 489 -7.34 -1.99 -19.29
CA ASP A 489 -7.93 -1.21 -18.19
C ASP A 489 -9.33 -1.75 -17.79
N ASP A 490 -10.06 -2.36 -18.74
CA ASP A 490 -11.36 -3.02 -18.50
C ASP A 490 -11.25 -4.43 -17.90
N PHE A 491 -10.13 -5.14 -18.12
CA PHE A 491 -9.93 -6.51 -17.65
C PHE A 491 -8.47 -6.78 -17.28
N ALA A 492 -8.18 -6.61 -15.99
CA ALA A 492 -6.85 -6.85 -15.43
C ALA A 492 -6.95 -7.65 -14.12
N PRO A 493 -7.11 -8.99 -14.16
CA PRO A 493 -7.20 -9.84 -12.97
C PRO A 493 -5.83 -10.06 -12.31
N VAL A 494 -5.11 -8.98 -12.04
CA VAL A 494 -3.71 -9.00 -11.59
C VAL A 494 -3.57 -9.71 -10.26
N GLU A 495 -4.47 -9.46 -9.31
CA GLU A 495 -4.46 -10.12 -8.01
C GLU A 495 -4.62 -11.63 -8.16
N ARG A 496 -5.49 -12.09 -9.07
CA ARG A 496 -5.67 -13.53 -9.34
C ARG A 496 -4.42 -14.16 -9.93
N TYR A 497 -3.75 -13.46 -10.85
CA TYR A 497 -2.50 -13.94 -11.44
C TYR A 497 -1.33 -13.83 -10.48
N ALA A 498 -1.40 -12.94 -9.50
CA ALA A 498 -0.39 -12.71 -8.45
C ALA A 498 -0.52 -13.63 -7.23
N ILE A 499 -1.58 -14.46 -7.12
CA ILE A 499 -1.79 -15.37 -5.98
C ILE A 499 -0.59 -16.31 -5.75
N MET A 500 0.19 -16.64 -6.79
CA MET A 500 1.40 -17.48 -6.64
C MET A 500 2.43 -16.90 -5.67
N LEU A 501 2.48 -15.57 -5.53
CA LEU A 501 3.37 -14.87 -4.60
C LEU A 501 2.98 -15.08 -3.13
N LEU A 502 1.78 -15.60 -2.86
CA LEU A 502 1.33 -15.99 -1.52
C LEU A 502 1.78 -17.39 -1.11
N ARG A 503 2.36 -18.18 -2.04
CA ARG A 503 2.81 -19.56 -1.78
C ARG A 503 4.29 -19.63 -1.36
N GLN A 504 5.04 -18.54 -1.52
CA GLN A 504 6.45 -18.43 -1.09
C GLN A 504 6.51 -18.01 0.36
#